data_AF-A0A3N7BIY7-F1
#
_entry.id   AF-A0A3N7BIY7-F1
#
_cell.length_a   1.000
_cell.length_b   1.000
_cell.length_c   1.000
_cell.angle_alpha   90.00
_cell.angle_beta   90.00
_cell.angle_gamma   90.00
#
_symmetry.space_group_name_H-M   'P 1'
#
loop_
_entity.id
_entity.type
_entity.pdbx_description
1 polymer ?
#
loop_
_entity_poly.entity_id
_entity_poly.type
_entity_poly.pdbx_seq_one_letter_code
_entity_poly.pdbx_strand_id
1 'polypeptide(L)'
;MLMRHTLLMIVILLLFSCNDERGETFPHLRDCYRLQTLSAPIHPIREGEWRSLHTEVPVPLKIYMRSAPARADQKRTKLYVMKIGDFDATGNLIFDQASAYLQAYYQIQVDTVAPLDIKSIPLKYTRKRSEGLQLNSSYIITNILPERKPDSAFALIAFSLYDLYPDEQWNFVFGQASLNTGVGVWSLARLGDYKESPEQYRICLERTLKVAAHETGHMLGIQHCVKYECSMNGSNSLLESDLQPEWLCWECLAKLCWNRNTTPQAHLAALLRFHETVTHNRKSIPYYRKALGLLPVQKTQ
;
A
#
# COMPACT_ATOMS: atom_id res chain seq x y z
N MET A 1 -47.29 42.69 -46.86
CA MET A 1 -47.58 42.90 -45.42
C MET A 1 -47.64 41.51 -44.78
N LEU A 2 -46.73 41.26 -43.81
CA LEU A 2 -46.52 40.04 -42.98
C LEU A 2 -46.22 38.72 -43.73
N MET A 3 -44.98 38.19 -43.87
CA MET A 3 -43.90 37.75 -42.95
C MET A 3 -44.19 36.56 -42.01
N ARG A 4 -43.46 35.46 -42.32
CA ARG A 4 -42.84 34.42 -41.45
C ARG A 4 -43.79 33.45 -40.70
N HIS A 5 -43.46 32.18 -40.42
CA HIS A 5 -42.19 31.60 -39.98
C HIS A 5 -42.08 30.11 -40.37
N THR A 6 -41.01 29.73 -41.09
CA THR A 6 -40.52 28.35 -41.13
C THR A 6 -39.52 28.19 -39.99
N LEU A 7 -39.84 27.34 -39.00
CA LEU A 7 -38.98 27.10 -37.85
C LEU A 7 -37.82 26.16 -38.28
N LEU A 8 -36.66 26.73 -38.56
CA LEU A 8 -35.44 25.98 -38.84
C LEU A 8 -34.87 25.48 -37.50
N MET A 9 -35.01 24.19 -37.21
CA MET A 9 -34.41 23.56 -36.04
C MET A 9 -32.90 23.42 -36.28
N ILE A 10 -32.12 24.39 -35.81
CA ILE A 10 -30.66 24.32 -35.81
C ILE A 10 -30.25 23.33 -34.72
N VAL A 11 -29.86 22.12 -35.12
CA VAL A 11 -29.16 21.17 -34.26
C VAL A 11 -27.74 21.71 -34.07
N ILE A 12 -27.51 22.41 -32.97
CA ILE A 12 -26.16 22.77 -32.53
C ILE A 12 -25.50 21.48 -32.05
N LEU A 13 -24.73 20.85 -32.94
CA LEU A 13 -23.71 19.87 -32.57
C LEU A 13 -22.66 20.60 -31.72
N LEU A 14 -22.87 20.61 -30.41
CA LEU A 14 -21.83 20.91 -29.44
C LEU A 14 -20.78 19.80 -29.58
N LEU A 15 -19.81 20.03 -30.47
CA LEU A 15 -18.52 19.38 -30.40
C LEU A 15 -17.94 19.77 -29.05
N PHE A 16 -18.17 18.92 -28.04
CA PHE A 16 -17.32 18.90 -26.86
C PHE A 16 -15.94 18.50 -27.35
N SER A 17 -15.15 19.50 -27.75
CA SER A 17 -13.71 19.40 -27.72
C SER A 17 -13.39 18.99 -26.29
N CYS A 18 -12.98 17.73 -26.15
CA CYS A 18 -12.61 17.13 -24.90
C CYS A 18 -11.28 17.78 -24.52
N ASN A 19 -11.33 19.04 -24.06
CA ASN A 19 -10.14 19.81 -23.77
C ASN A 19 -9.42 19.06 -22.65
N ASP A 20 -8.26 18.58 -23.03
CA ASP A 20 -7.42 17.69 -22.28
C ASP A 20 -6.69 18.50 -21.20
N GLU A 21 -7.43 19.00 -20.20
CA GLU A 21 -6.80 19.58 -18.99
C GLU A 21 -6.16 18.48 -18.11
N ARG A 22 -5.81 17.32 -18.69
CA ARG A 22 -5.58 16.03 -17.98
C ARG A 22 -4.11 15.72 -17.67
N GLY A 23 -3.19 16.68 -17.70
CA GLY A 23 -1.77 16.36 -17.43
C GLY A 23 -0.79 17.52 -17.20
N GLU A 24 -1.22 18.78 -17.28
CA GLU A 24 -0.29 19.91 -17.21
C GLU A 24 0.14 20.27 -15.78
N THR A 25 -0.66 19.97 -14.75
CA THR A 25 -0.37 20.35 -13.35
C THR A 25 0.59 19.41 -12.61
N PHE A 26 0.83 18.19 -13.11
CA PHE A 26 1.76 17.23 -12.50
C PHE A 26 2.57 16.48 -13.58
N PRO A 27 3.58 17.14 -14.19
CA PRO A 27 4.36 16.55 -15.30
C PRO A 27 4.97 15.18 -14.97
N HIS A 28 5.34 14.95 -13.71
CA HIS A 28 5.92 13.69 -13.24
C HIS A 28 4.97 12.49 -13.32
N LEU A 29 3.64 12.71 -13.35
CA LEU A 29 2.67 11.62 -13.49
C LEU A 29 2.64 11.06 -14.92
N ARG A 30 3.05 11.85 -15.92
CA ARG A 30 3.10 11.42 -17.33
C ARG A 30 4.02 10.22 -17.53
N ASP A 31 5.08 10.13 -16.73
CA ASP A 31 6.00 9.00 -16.77
C ASP A 31 5.40 7.72 -16.18
N CYS A 32 4.44 7.81 -15.25
CA CYS A 32 3.71 6.64 -14.78
C CYS A 32 2.90 5.98 -15.93
N TYR A 33 2.33 6.79 -16.84
CA TYR A 33 1.59 6.26 -18.00
C TYR A 33 2.47 5.43 -18.95
N ARG A 34 3.79 5.67 -19.00
CA ARG A 34 4.72 4.86 -19.81
C ARG A 34 4.83 3.42 -19.32
N LEU A 35 4.45 3.16 -18.07
CA LEU A 35 4.51 1.86 -17.42
C LEU A 35 3.21 1.05 -17.57
N GLN A 36 2.22 1.56 -18.31
CA GLN A 36 0.94 0.87 -18.54
C GLN A 36 1.12 -0.54 -19.10
N THR A 37 2.09 -0.72 -20.01
CA THR A 37 2.39 -2.02 -20.64
C THR A 37 2.98 -3.04 -19.66
N LEU A 38 3.44 -2.63 -18.48
CA LEU A 38 3.90 -3.52 -17.41
C LEU A 38 2.80 -3.91 -16.42
N SER A 39 1.60 -3.35 -16.55
CA SER A 39 0.48 -3.62 -15.65
C SER A 39 -0.49 -4.60 -16.28
N ALA A 40 -0.29 -5.89 -16.04
CA ALA A 40 -1.22 -6.93 -16.47
C ALA A 40 -2.59 -6.75 -15.78
N PRO A 41 -3.70 -7.03 -16.46
CA PRO A 41 -5.01 -7.11 -15.81
C PRO A 41 -4.99 -8.15 -14.70
N ILE A 42 -5.66 -7.88 -13.59
CA ILE A 42 -5.86 -8.90 -12.54
C ILE A 42 -6.63 -10.09 -13.13
N HIS A 43 -6.32 -11.29 -12.66
CA HIS A 43 -6.99 -12.51 -13.08
C HIS A 43 -8.52 -12.48 -12.82
N PRO A 44 -9.29 -13.35 -13.53
CA PRO A 44 -10.72 -13.52 -13.25
C PRO A 44 -10.98 -13.92 -11.80
N ILE A 45 -12.16 -13.57 -11.28
CA ILE A 45 -12.58 -13.92 -9.91
C ILE A 45 -12.54 -15.44 -9.74
N ARG A 46 -11.89 -15.91 -8.68
CA ARG A 46 -11.90 -17.32 -8.25
C ARG A 46 -12.64 -17.45 -6.93
N GLU A 47 -13.29 -18.59 -6.73
CA GLU A 47 -14.01 -18.89 -5.49
C GLU A 47 -13.07 -18.87 -4.28
N GLY A 48 -13.51 -18.25 -3.18
CA GLY A 48 -12.76 -18.13 -1.92
C GLY A 48 -11.72 -16.98 -1.88
N GLU A 49 -11.32 -16.45 -3.03
CA GLU A 49 -10.44 -15.27 -3.12
C GLU A 49 -11.18 -13.97 -2.76
N TRP A 50 -10.43 -12.90 -2.45
CA TRP A 50 -10.96 -11.64 -1.93
C TRP A 50 -12.15 -11.10 -2.72
N ARG A 51 -12.00 -11.05 -4.05
CA ARG A 51 -13.00 -10.49 -4.98
C ARG A 51 -14.26 -11.35 -5.15
N SER A 52 -14.27 -12.60 -4.66
CA SER A 52 -15.47 -13.43 -4.65
C SER A 52 -16.39 -13.12 -3.46
N LEU A 53 -15.84 -12.58 -2.38
CA LEU A 53 -16.56 -12.25 -1.15
C LEU A 53 -16.78 -10.74 -0.97
N HIS A 54 -15.97 -9.91 -1.63
CA HIS A 54 -16.00 -8.45 -1.52
C HIS A 54 -16.20 -7.81 -2.89
N THR A 55 -17.31 -7.10 -3.06
CA THR A 55 -17.56 -6.30 -4.26
C THR A 55 -16.96 -4.92 -4.09
N GLU A 56 -15.94 -4.61 -4.88
CA GLU A 56 -15.23 -3.33 -4.87
C GLU A 56 -15.22 -2.72 -6.27
N VAL A 57 -15.26 -1.40 -6.35
CA VAL A 57 -15.20 -0.67 -7.61
C VAL A 57 -13.79 -0.11 -7.84
N PRO A 58 -13.26 -0.12 -9.08
CA PRO A 58 -12.01 0.54 -9.37
C PRO A 58 -12.07 2.01 -8.98
N VAL A 59 -11.03 2.50 -8.29
CA VAL A 59 -10.86 3.93 -7.99
C VAL A 59 -9.81 4.52 -8.92
N PRO A 60 -10.19 5.27 -9.98
CA PRO A 60 -9.23 5.88 -10.88
C PRO A 60 -8.40 6.97 -10.20
N LEU A 61 -7.20 7.25 -10.73
CA LEU A 61 -6.30 8.30 -10.21
C LEU A 61 -7.03 9.64 -9.97
N LYS A 62 -7.87 10.08 -10.92
CA LYS A 62 -8.60 11.34 -10.82
C LYS A 62 -9.57 11.39 -9.63
N ILE A 63 -10.20 10.25 -9.31
CA ILE A 63 -11.13 10.14 -8.16
C ILE A 63 -10.32 10.15 -6.86
N TYR A 64 -9.22 9.40 -6.81
CA TYR A 64 -8.29 9.42 -5.68
C TYR A 64 -7.76 10.83 -5.38
N MET A 65 -7.36 11.60 -6.39
CA MET A 65 -6.91 12.99 -6.19
C MET A 65 -8.01 13.89 -5.63
N ARG A 66 -9.26 13.68 -6.09
CA ARG A 66 -10.43 14.46 -5.64
C ARG A 66 -10.91 14.10 -4.24
N SER A 67 -10.62 12.89 -3.76
CA SER A 67 -10.97 12.48 -2.40
C SER A 67 -10.10 13.14 -1.33
N ALA A 68 -9.11 13.95 -1.73
CA ALA A 68 -8.20 14.68 -0.84
C ALA A 68 -7.62 13.79 0.28
N PRO A 69 -6.95 12.66 -0.08
CA PRO A 69 -6.39 11.76 0.91
C PRO A 69 -5.32 12.45 1.75
N ALA A 70 -5.06 11.93 2.94
CA ALA A 70 -4.00 12.46 3.79
C ALA A 70 -2.66 12.47 3.06
N ARG A 71 -1.91 13.58 3.20
CA ARG A 71 -0.57 13.76 2.64
C ARG A 71 0.37 14.23 3.75
N ALA A 72 1.66 13.91 3.62
CA ALA A 72 2.66 14.54 4.45
C ALA A 72 2.71 16.04 4.15
N ASP A 73 3.00 16.83 5.17
CA ASP A 73 3.12 18.28 5.09
C ASP A 73 4.35 18.75 5.88
N GLN A 74 4.50 20.07 6.05
CA GLN A 74 5.63 20.66 6.76
C GLN A 74 5.73 20.27 8.24
N LYS A 75 4.63 19.84 8.87
CA LYS A 75 4.59 19.36 10.26
C LYS A 75 4.69 17.83 10.32
N ARG A 76 3.91 17.13 9.51
CA ARG A 76 3.74 15.68 9.50
C ARG A 76 4.59 15.08 8.38
N THR A 77 5.88 14.90 8.67
CA THR A 77 6.90 14.61 7.65
C THR A 77 7.33 13.15 7.59
N LYS A 78 7.05 12.36 8.63
CA LYS A 78 7.62 11.01 8.81
C LYS A 78 6.58 9.91 8.88
N LEU A 79 6.95 8.72 8.43
CA LEU A 79 6.27 7.46 8.75
C LEU A 79 6.92 6.88 10.01
N TYR A 80 6.12 6.50 10.98
CA TYR A 80 6.61 5.84 12.19
C TYR A 80 6.26 4.36 12.17
N VAL A 81 7.17 3.52 12.66
CA VAL A 81 6.94 2.09 12.88
C VAL A 81 7.09 1.76 14.36
N MET A 82 6.17 0.97 14.91
CA MET A 82 6.18 0.56 16.33
C MET A 82 6.12 -0.96 16.46
N LYS A 83 6.96 -1.56 17.31
CA LYS A 83 6.88 -2.99 17.63
C LYS A 83 5.76 -3.28 18.63
N ILE A 84 5.06 -4.39 18.44
CA ILE A 84 4.18 -5.00 19.45
C ILE A 84 4.73 -6.40 19.77
N GLY A 85 5.25 -6.55 20.98
CA GLY A 85 5.95 -7.76 21.43
C GLY A 85 7.46 -7.67 21.42
N ASP A 86 8.09 -8.72 21.97
CA ASP A 86 9.53 -8.82 22.15
C ASP A 86 10.17 -9.55 20.96
N PHE A 87 10.70 -8.79 20.02
CA PHE A 87 11.40 -9.30 18.85
C PHE A 87 12.78 -9.83 19.26
N ASP A 88 13.09 -11.08 18.90
CA ASP A 88 14.44 -11.63 18.98
C ASP A 88 15.37 -11.03 17.92
N ALA A 89 16.64 -11.45 17.87
CA ALA A 89 17.63 -10.91 16.94
C ALA A 89 17.18 -11.01 15.46
N THR A 90 16.61 -12.13 15.04
CA THR A 90 16.15 -12.35 13.67
C THR A 90 14.87 -11.57 13.37
N GLY A 91 13.95 -11.50 14.33
CA GLY A 91 12.76 -10.65 14.22
C GLY A 91 13.12 -9.17 14.13
N ASN A 92 14.12 -8.70 14.89
CA ASN A 92 14.62 -7.33 14.80
C ASN A 92 15.22 -7.04 13.42
N LEU A 93 15.93 -7.99 12.82
CA LEU A 93 16.42 -7.86 11.46
C LEU A 93 15.28 -7.71 10.44
N ILE A 94 14.21 -8.50 10.56
CA ILE A 94 13.01 -8.36 9.70
C ILE A 94 12.36 -6.99 9.90
N PHE A 95 12.27 -6.51 11.15
CA PHE A 95 11.75 -5.18 11.45
C PHE A 95 12.57 -4.07 10.79
N ASP A 96 13.90 -4.14 10.86
CA ASP A 96 14.79 -3.15 10.27
C ASP A 96 14.69 -3.17 8.73
N GLN A 97 14.63 -4.35 8.13
CA GLN A 97 14.46 -4.52 6.69
C GLN A 97 13.09 -4.04 6.21
N ALA A 98 12.01 -4.30 6.96
CA ALA A 98 10.68 -3.79 6.66
C ALA A 98 10.63 -2.25 6.78
N SER A 99 11.29 -1.67 7.79
CA SER A 99 11.38 -0.22 7.95
C SER A 99 12.14 0.44 6.79
N ALA A 100 13.28 -0.15 6.38
CA ALA A 100 14.04 0.31 5.22
C ALA A 100 13.25 0.16 3.90
N TYR A 101 12.48 -0.93 3.77
CA TYR A 101 11.60 -1.14 2.62
C TYR A 101 10.51 -0.08 2.55
N LEU A 102 9.80 0.18 3.65
CA LEU A 102 8.75 1.21 3.71
C LEU A 102 9.29 2.60 3.38
N GLN A 103 10.51 2.93 3.85
CA GLN A 103 11.18 4.17 3.48
C GLN A 103 11.43 4.26 1.97
N ALA A 104 11.94 3.19 1.35
CA ALA A 104 12.16 3.12 -0.09
C ALA A 104 10.84 3.12 -0.89
N TYR A 105 9.80 2.44 -0.41
CA TYR A 105 8.51 2.30 -1.08
C TYR A 105 7.73 3.62 -1.06
N TYR A 106 7.64 4.26 0.11
CA TYR A 106 6.81 5.45 0.29
C TYR A 106 7.55 6.76 0.10
N GLN A 107 8.85 6.71 -0.19
CA GLN A 107 9.69 7.90 -0.41
C GLN A 107 9.51 8.91 0.74
N ILE A 108 9.54 8.38 1.97
CA ILE A 108 9.33 9.12 3.22
C ILE A 108 10.30 8.60 4.26
N GLN A 109 10.83 9.49 5.09
CA GLN A 109 11.68 9.08 6.20
C GLN A 109 10.88 8.19 7.15
N VAL A 110 11.47 7.05 7.51
CA VAL A 110 10.94 6.14 8.53
C VAL A 110 11.68 6.35 9.85
N ASP A 111 10.93 6.41 10.93
CA ASP A 111 11.43 6.53 12.29
C ASP A 111 10.66 5.56 13.20
N THR A 112 11.09 5.41 14.46
CA THR A 112 10.50 4.42 15.38
C THR A 112 9.84 5.07 16.58
N VAL A 113 8.83 4.39 17.11
CA VAL A 113 8.22 4.72 18.41
C VAL A 113 8.54 3.59 19.40
N ALA A 114 8.60 3.93 20.69
CA ALA A 114 8.83 2.97 21.76
C ALA A 114 7.87 1.75 21.63
N PRO A 115 8.38 0.52 21.83
CA PRO A 115 7.59 -0.69 21.67
C PRO A 115 6.41 -0.74 22.64
N LEU A 116 5.37 -1.48 22.25
CA LEU A 116 4.23 -1.79 23.08
C LEU A 116 4.40 -3.17 23.73
N ASP A 117 4.43 -3.21 25.06
CA ASP A 117 4.29 -4.47 25.81
C ASP A 117 2.83 -4.95 25.73
N ILE A 118 2.64 -6.21 25.36
CA ILE A 118 1.32 -6.84 25.26
C ILE A 118 0.53 -6.82 26.57
N LYS A 119 1.20 -6.73 27.72
CA LYS A 119 0.54 -6.64 29.04
C LYS A 119 -0.29 -5.36 29.19
N SER A 120 -0.02 -4.35 28.36
CA SER A 120 -0.82 -3.12 28.33
C SER A 120 -2.14 -3.27 27.55
N ILE A 121 -2.33 -4.36 26.81
CA ILE A 121 -3.57 -4.63 26.08
C ILE A 121 -4.54 -5.38 27.02
N PRO A 122 -5.74 -4.84 27.28
CA PRO A 122 -6.71 -5.52 28.14
C PRO A 122 -7.10 -6.89 27.61
N LEU A 123 -7.23 -7.88 28.50
CA LEU A 123 -7.51 -9.28 28.14
C LEU A 123 -8.75 -9.47 27.25
N LYS A 124 -9.77 -8.62 27.40
CA LYS A 124 -10.99 -8.64 26.55
C LYS A 124 -10.74 -8.32 25.07
N TYR A 125 -9.57 -7.76 24.73
CA TYR A 125 -9.10 -7.50 23.36
C TYR A 125 -8.04 -8.49 22.92
N THR A 126 -7.97 -9.63 23.60
CA THR A 126 -7.09 -10.75 23.26
C THR A 126 -7.89 -12.03 23.25
N ARG A 127 -7.48 -13.01 22.45
CA ARG A 127 -8.06 -14.36 22.49
C ARG A 127 -7.00 -15.40 22.20
N LYS A 128 -7.16 -16.59 22.78
CA LYS A 128 -6.26 -17.73 22.54
C LYS A 128 -6.88 -18.67 21.51
N ARG A 129 -6.12 -19.02 20.48
CA ARG A 129 -6.47 -20.05 19.48
C ARG A 129 -5.41 -21.15 19.50
N SER A 130 -5.60 -22.19 18.68
CA SER A 130 -4.61 -23.24 18.45
C SER A 130 -3.27 -22.69 17.96
N GLU A 131 -3.30 -21.61 17.20
CA GLU A 131 -2.13 -20.97 16.60
C GLU A 131 -1.40 -20.01 17.56
N GLY A 132 -1.97 -19.75 18.75
CA GLY A 132 -1.38 -18.87 19.76
C GLY A 132 -2.30 -17.73 20.20
N LEU A 133 -1.68 -16.65 20.69
CA LEU A 133 -2.38 -15.44 21.14
C LEU A 133 -2.73 -14.56 19.92
N GLN A 134 -3.99 -14.15 19.85
CA GLN A 134 -4.50 -13.16 18.90
C GLN A 134 -4.83 -11.85 19.62
N LEU A 135 -4.50 -10.72 18.99
CA LEU A 135 -4.79 -9.37 19.45
C LEU A 135 -5.84 -8.71 18.57
N ASN A 136 -6.76 -7.96 19.17
CA ASN A 136 -7.79 -7.26 18.42
C ASN A 136 -7.18 -6.07 17.66
N SER A 137 -7.09 -6.16 16.33
CA SER A 137 -6.47 -5.13 15.48
C SER A 137 -7.28 -3.83 15.47
N SER A 138 -8.61 -3.93 15.53
CA SER A 138 -9.48 -2.75 15.61
C SER A 138 -9.18 -1.93 16.88
N TYR A 139 -9.08 -2.56 18.05
CA TYR A 139 -8.72 -1.89 19.30
C TYR A 139 -7.33 -1.27 19.25
N ILE A 140 -6.33 -1.97 18.67
CA ILE A 140 -4.99 -1.41 18.47
C ILE A 140 -5.09 -0.10 17.67
N ILE A 141 -5.81 -0.12 16.53
CA ILE A 141 -5.95 1.02 15.62
C ILE A 141 -6.75 2.17 16.23
N THR A 142 -7.83 1.88 16.97
CA THR A 142 -8.75 2.93 17.46
C THR A 142 -8.38 3.49 18.82
N ASN A 143 -7.66 2.72 19.66
CA ASN A 143 -7.43 3.10 21.06
C ASN A 143 -5.95 3.20 21.44
N ILE A 144 -5.05 2.49 20.76
CA ILE A 144 -3.62 2.49 21.13
C ILE A 144 -2.80 3.40 20.23
N LEU A 145 -2.89 3.19 18.91
CA LEU A 145 -2.05 3.91 17.95
C LEU A 145 -2.30 5.43 17.92
N PRO A 146 -3.54 5.96 18.05
CA PRO A 146 -3.75 7.40 18.06
C PRO A 146 -3.01 8.10 19.21
N GLU A 147 -3.00 7.51 20.41
CA GLU A 147 -2.31 8.03 21.59
C GLU A 147 -0.78 7.94 21.49
N ARG A 148 -0.28 7.06 20.62
CA ARG A 148 1.16 6.83 20.41
C ARG A 148 1.71 7.52 19.17
N LYS A 149 0.85 8.08 18.32
CA LYS A 149 1.23 8.71 17.06
C LYS A 149 1.90 10.06 17.35
N PRO A 150 3.19 10.24 17.04
CA PRO A 150 3.86 11.52 17.25
C PRO A 150 3.22 12.65 16.46
N ASP A 151 3.30 13.89 16.94
CA ASP A 151 2.79 15.08 16.23
C ASP A 151 3.43 15.30 14.85
N SER A 152 4.67 14.83 14.68
CA SER A 152 5.44 14.84 13.43
C SER A 152 5.07 13.70 12.48
N ALA A 153 4.19 12.78 12.89
CA ALA A 153 3.85 11.61 12.11
C ALA A 153 2.81 11.96 11.04
N PHE A 154 3.19 11.74 9.78
CA PHE A 154 2.23 11.51 8.72
C PHE A 154 1.38 10.27 9.04
N ALA A 155 2.05 9.19 9.42
CA ALA A 155 1.48 7.87 9.62
C ALA A 155 2.21 7.13 10.74
N LEU A 156 1.51 6.28 11.48
CA LEU A 156 2.10 5.33 12.44
C LEU A 156 1.57 3.93 12.14
N ILE A 157 2.46 2.98 11.87
CA ILE A 157 2.08 1.61 11.61
C ILE A 157 2.78 0.65 12.58
N ALA A 158 2.03 -0.28 13.17
CA ALA A 158 2.58 -1.22 14.14
C ALA A 158 2.91 -2.58 13.51
N PHE A 159 4.00 -3.18 13.95
CA PHE A 159 4.43 -4.53 13.56
C PHE A 159 4.30 -5.46 14.77
N SER A 160 3.34 -6.38 14.70
CA SER A 160 3.03 -7.35 15.76
C SER A 160 3.66 -8.72 15.50
N LEU A 161 4.25 -9.32 16.54
CA LEU A 161 4.60 -10.75 16.52
C LEU A 161 3.38 -11.66 16.70
N TYR A 162 2.29 -11.11 17.23
CA TYR A 162 1.07 -11.84 17.55
C TYR A 162 0.09 -11.74 16.40
N ASP A 163 -0.70 -12.78 16.28
CA ASP A 163 -1.76 -12.87 15.28
C ASP A 163 -2.86 -11.82 15.56
N LEU A 164 -3.61 -11.44 14.53
CA LEU A 164 -4.55 -10.32 14.61
C LEU A 164 -5.95 -10.74 14.22
N TYR A 165 -6.96 -10.13 14.85
CA TYR A 165 -8.36 -10.27 14.45
C TYR A 165 -9.11 -8.93 14.53
N PRO A 166 -9.93 -8.58 13.53
CA PRO A 166 -10.61 -7.28 13.50
C PRO A 166 -11.89 -7.27 14.34
N ASP A 167 -12.59 -8.41 14.40
CA ASP A 167 -13.88 -8.60 15.07
C ASP A 167 -14.09 -10.08 15.43
N GLU A 168 -15.01 -10.37 16.34
CA GLU A 168 -15.31 -11.74 16.80
C GLU A 168 -15.74 -12.70 15.68
N GLN A 169 -16.37 -12.20 14.61
CA GLN A 169 -16.82 -13.00 13.47
C GLN A 169 -15.68 -13.41 12.52
N TRP A 170 -14.50 -12.81 12.66
CA TRP A 170 -13.37 -13.05 11.77
C TRP A 170 -12.36 -14.01 12.36
N ASN A 171 -11.76 -14.86 11.52
CA ASN A 171 -10.72 -15.79 11.95
C ASN A 171 -9.41 -15.05 12.26
N PHE A 172 -8.91 -14.27 11.32
CA PHE A 172 -7.71 -13.45 11.46
C PHE A 172 -7.62 -12.40 10.34
N VAL A 173 -6.67 -11.48 10.46
CA VAL A 173 -6.18 -10.61 9.37
C VAL A 173 -4.65 -10.59 9.36
N PHE A 174 -4.03 -10.44 8.20
CA PHE A 174 -2.57 -10.22 8.12
C PHE A 174 -2.19 -8.81 8.57
N GLY A 175 -3.08 -7.86 8.34
CA GLY A 175 -2.97 -6.48 8.79
C GLY A 175 -4.31 -5.77 8.66
N GLN A 176 -4.35 -4.58 9.21
CA GLN A 176 -5.49 -3.69 9.10
C GLN A 176 -4.99 -2.25 9.21
N ALA A 177 -5.49 -1.37 8.35
CA ALA A 177 -5.15 0.04 8.37
C ALA A 177 -6.38 0.92 8.17
N SER A 178 -6.31 2.10 8.76
CA SER A 178 -7.30 3.15 8.54
C SER A 178 -6.96 3.95 7.29
N LEU A 179 -7.97 4.13 6.43
CA LEU A 179 -7.84 4.94 5.21
C LEU A 179 -7.63 6.45 5.51
N ASN A 180 -8.01 6.91 6.71
CA ASN A 180 -8.15 8.35 6.99
C ASN A 180 -7.39 8.84 8.22
N THR A 181 -7.12 7.99 9.21
CA THR A 181 -6.45 8.42 10.46
C THR A 181 -4.94 8.21 10.41
N GLY A 182 -4.43 7.55 9.37
CA GLY A 182 -3.00 7.28 9.19
C GLY A 182 -2.44 6.46 10.35
N VAL A 183 -3.18 5.44 10.77
CA VAL A 183 -2.75 4.40 11.70
C VAL A 183 -3.06 3.02 11.13
N GLY A 184 -2.21 2.04 11.39
CA GLY A 184 -2.41 0.66 10.96
C GLY A 184 -1.55 -0.33 11.73
N VAL A 185 -1.80 -1.62 11.54
CA VAL A 185 -1.02 -2.70 12.17
C VAL A 185 -0.93 -3.88 11.21
N TRP A 186 0.22 -4.55 11.17
CA TRP A 186 0.37 -5.85 10.52
C TRP A 186 1.01 -6.89 11.44
N SER A 187 0.85 -8.16 11.11
CA SER A 187 1.28 -9.30 11.90
C SER A 187 2.32 -10.16 11.20
N LEU A 188 3.33 -10.62 11.94
CA LEU A 188 4.27 -11.65 11.51
C LEU A 188 3.72 -13.07 11.65
N ALA A 189 2.73 -13.28 12.52
CA ALA A 189 2.39 -14.59 13.08
C ALA A 189 2.00 -15.65 12.04
N ARG A 190 1.49 -15.21 10.89
CA ARG A 190 1.03 -16.08 9.80
C ARG A 190 1.92 -16.00 8.55
N LEU A 191 3.05 -15.30 8.59
CA LEU A 191 3.86 -15.05 7.39
C LEU A 191 4.95 -16.12 7.15
N GLY A 192 5.14 -17.03 8.10
CA GLY A 192 6.10 -18.13 8.03
C GLY A 192 6.99 -18.18 9.28
N ASP A 193 7.68 -19.30 9.47
CA ASP A 193 8.62 -19.45 10.58
C ASP A 193 10.02 -18.96 10.17
N TYR A 194 10.31 -17.69 10.44
CA TYR A 194 11.59 -17.08 10.10
C TYR A 194 12.81 -17.71 10.81
N LYS A 195 12.60 -18.63 11.76
CA LYS A 195 13.66 -19.34 12.48
C LYS A 195 13.97 -20.72 11.90
N GLU A 196 13.07 -21.27 11.08
CA GLU A 196 13.17 -22.65 10.62
C GLU A 196 14.37 -22.85 9.67
N SER A 197 14.55 -21.95 8.70
CA SER A 197 15.65 -22.02 7.73
C SER A 197 15.89 -20.69 7.02
N PRO A 198 17.02 -20.51 6.32
CA PRO A 198 17.26 -19.34 5.48
C PRO A 198 16.19 -19.13 4.40
N GLU A 199 15.58 -20.20 3.89
CA GLU A 199 14.50 -20.11 2.90
C GLU A 199 13.21 -19.60 3.55
N GLN A 200 12.83 -20.14 4.71
CA GLN A 200 11.67 -19.66 5.45
C GLN A 200 11.82 -18.23 5.94
N TYR A 201 13.04 -17.82 6.32
CA TYR A 201 13.37 -16.42 6.58
C TYR A 201 13.05 -15.54 5.36
N ARG A 202 13.48 -15.94 4.16
CA ARG A 202 13.25 -15.17 2.93
C ARG A 202 11.77 -15.07 2.57
N ILE A 203 11.03 -16.17 2.70
CA ILE A 203 9.58 -16.20 2.47
C ILE A 203 8.86 -15.30 3.48
N CYS A 204 9.22 -15.39 4.76
CA CYS A 204 8.63 -14.60 5.83
C CYS A 204 8.92 -13.10 5.64
N LEU A 205 10.14 -12.75 5.23
CA LEU A 205 10.51 -11.38 4.88
C LEU A 205 9.69 -10.88 3.68
N GLU A 206 9.66 -11.59 2.55
CA GLU A 206 8.89 -11.20 1.36
C GLU A 206 7.41 -10.93 1.70
N ARG A 207 6.77 -11.84 2.43
CA ARG A 207 5.39 -11.66 2.90
C ARG A 207 5.25 -10.46 3.84
N THR A 208 6.20 -10.25 4.75
CA THR A 208 6.21 -9.08 5.65
C THR A 208 6.26 -7.79 4.85
N LEU A 209 7.14 -7.71 3.86
CA LEU A 209 7.27 -6.52 3.02
C LEU A 209 5.99 -6.23 2.24
N LYS A 210 5.34 -7.27 1.68
CA LYS A 210 4.08 -7.12 0.95
C LYS A 210 2.96 -6.60 1.83
N VAL A 211 2.74 -7.21 3.00
CA VAL A 211 1.68 -6.78 3.92
C VAL A 211 1.96 -5.39 4.47
N ALA A 212 3.20 -5.12 4.92
CA ALA A 212 3.57 -3.81 5.45
C ALA A 212 3.36 -2.69 4.41
N ALA A 213 3.77 -2.93 3.16
CA ALA A 213 3.51 -1.99 2.09
C ALA A 213 2.02 -1.85 1.84
N HIS A 214 1.27 -2.93 1.70
CA HIS A 214 -0.17 -2.90 1.45
C HIS A 214 -0.93 -2.05 2.48
N GLU A 215 -0.75 -2.35 3.76
CA GLU A 215 -1.43 -1.64 4.85
C GLU A 215 -1.02 -0.16 4.93
N THR A 216 0.27 0.14 4.70
CA THR A 216 0.71 1.54 4.62
C THR A 216 0.05 2.25 3.44
N GLY A 217 -0.21 1.55 2.33
CA GLY A 217 -0.89 2.11 1.16
C GLY A 217 -2.30 2.57 1.47
N HIS A 218 -3.02 1.81 2.28
CA HIS A 218 -4.32 2.22 2.80
C HIS A 218 -4.21 3.51 3.63
N MET A 219 -3.15 3.71 4.42
CA MET A 219 -2.95 4.95 5.18
C MET A 219 -2.72 6.20 4.29
N LEU A 220 -2.40 6.01 3.01
CA LEU A 220 -2.37 7.06 1.97
C LEU A 220 -3.72 7.22 1.26
N GLY A 221 -4.77 6.53 1.71
CA GLY A 221 -6.09 6.49 1.07
C GLY A 221 -6.16 5.63 -0.19
N ILE A 222 -5.14 4.81 -0.48
CA ILE A 222 -5.15 3.92 -1.65
C ILE A 222 -6.00 2.69 -1.29
N GLN A 223 -7.16 2.55 -1.94
CA GLN A 223 -8.02 1.37 -1.82
C GLN A 223 -7.45 0.19 -2.63
N HIS A 224 -8.05 -0.99 -2.48
CA HIS A 224 -7.65 -2.15 -3.26
C HIS A 224 -7.68 -1.88 -4.77
N CYS A 225 -6.65 -2.40 -5.44
CA CYS A 225 -6.63 -2.42 -6.89
C CYS A 225 -7.41 -3.65 -7.37
N VAL A 226 -8.47 -3.42 -8.13
CA VAL A 226 -9.30 -4.48 -8.74
C VAL A 226 -9.17 -4.54 -10.26
N LYS A 227 -8.21 -3.79 -10.83
CA LYS A 227 -8.01 -3.65 -12.27
C LYS A 227 -6.76 -4.36 -12.80
N TYR A 228 -5.69 -4.37 -12.01
CA TYR A 228 -4.37 -4.87 -12.42
C TYR A 228 -3.78 -5.77 -11.35
N GLU A 229 -2.84 -6.63 -11.74
CA GLU A 229 -1.91 -7.26 -10.79
C GLU A 229 -1.09 -6.17 -10.11
N CYS A 230 -1.21 -6.07 -8.79
CA CYS A 230 -0.73 -4.94 -8.01
C CYS A 230 -0.50 -5.35 -6.56
N SER A 231 0.50 -4.77 -5.90
CA SER A 231 0.71 -4.92 -4.46
C SER A 231 -0.48 -4.46 -3.60
N MET A 232 -1.40 -3.67 -4.17
CA MET A 232 -2.64 -3.23 -3.53
C MET A 232 -3.84 -4.16 -3.84
N ASN A 233 -3.65 -5.37 -4.37
CA ASN A 233 -4.75 -6.33 -4.52
C ASN A 233 -5.19 -6.84 -3.13
N GLY A 234 -6.50 -6.89 -2.86
CA GLY A 234 -7.01 -7.50 -1.63
C GLY A 234 -6.72 -9.00 -1.60
N SER A 235 -6.59 -9.57 -0.40
CA SER A 235 -6.26 -10.98 -0.20
C SER A 235 -7.04 -11.59 0.97
N ASN A 236 -7.65 -12.75 0.75
CA ASN A 236 -8.28 -13.57 1.80
C ASN A 236 -7.37 -14.69 2.33
N SER A 237 -6.25 -14.99 1.66
CA SER A 237 -5.35 -16.08 2.03
C SER A 237 -3.89 -15.78 1.73
N LEU A 238 -2.97 -16.53 2.37
CA LEU A 238 -1.54 -16.47 2.04
C LEU A 238 -1.29 -16.87 0.59
N LEU A 239 -1.98 -17.89 0.09
CA LEU A 239 -1.81 -18.35 -1.29
C LEU A 239 -2.18 -17.25 -2.28
N GLU A 240 -3.31 -16.56 -2.06
CA GLU A 240 -3.71 -15.42 -2.89
C GLU A 240 -2.69 -14.28 -2.79
N SER A 241 -2.26 -13.93 -1.57
CA SER A 241 -1.24 -12.90 -1.35
C SER A 241 0.08 -13.25 -2.03
N ASP A 242 0.56 -14.49 -1.95
CA ASP A 242 1.83 -14.95 -2.54
C ASP A 242 1.86 -14.84 -4.07
N LEU A 243 0.71 -14.95 -4.74
CA LEU A 243 0.60 -14.80 -6.20
C LEU A 243 0.68 -13.34 -6.65
N GLN A 244 0.42 -12.38 -5.77
CA GLN A 244 0.43 -10.95 -6.10
C GLN A 244 1.87 -10.42 -6.23
N PRO A 245 2.11 -9.38 -7.05
CA PRO A 245 3.42 -8.77 -7.15
C PRO A 245 3.76 -7.89 -5.93
N GLU A 246 5.05 -7.62 -5.72
CA GLU A 246 5.51 -6.63 -4.74
C GLU A 246 5.38 -5.17 -5.26
N TRP A 247 5.24 -4.98 -6.57
CA TRP A 247 5.18 -3.68 -7.22
C TRP A 247 3.75 -3.16 -7.38
N LEU A 248 3.63 -1.83 -7.44
CA LEU A 248 2.39 -1.15 -7.83
C LEU A 248 2.17 -1.25 -9.35
N CYS A 249 0.91 -1.39 -9.76
CA CYS A 249 0.54 -1.10 -11.15
C CYS A 249 0.72 0.38 -11.47
N TRP A 250 0.75 0.74 -12.75
CA TRP A 250 1.00 2.11 -13.20
C TRP A 250 0.08 3.16 -12.54
N GLU A 251 -1.20 2.81 -12.32
CA GLU A 251 -2.19 3.74 -11.77
C GLU A 251 -2.02 3.90 -10.25
N CYS A 252 -1.70 2.82 -9.52
CA CYS A 252 -1.42 2.93 -8.08
C CYS A 252 -0.06 3.59 -7.82
N LEU A 253 0.93 3.40 -8.69
CA LEU A 253 2.17 4.16 -8.68
C LEU A 253 1.90 5.65 -8.90
N ALA A 254 1.03 6.01 -9.85
CA ALA A 254 0.65 7.40 -10.07
C ALA A 254 -0.05 8.02 -8.84
N LYS A 255 -0.90 7.26 -8.14
CA LYS A 255 -1.51 7.70 -6.87
C LYS A 255 -0.44 7.99 -5.81
N LEU A 256 0.54 7.09 -5.65
CA LEU A 256 1.65 7.27 -4.72
C LEU A 256 2.51 8.48 -5.11
N CYS A 257 2.93 8.57 -6.38
CA CYS A 257 3.73 9.69 -6.89
C CYS A 257 3.06 11.04 -6.64
N TRP A 258 1.76 11.14 -6.91
CA TRP A 258 0.98 12.35 -6.63
C TRP A 258 0.91 12.64 -5.12
N ASN A 259 0.58 11.63 -4.30
CA ASN A 259 0.44 11.80 -2.84
C ASN A 259 1.76 12.30 -2.22
N ARG A 260 2.87 11.65 -2.59
CA ARG A 260 4.21 11.89 -2.03
C ARG A 260 5.00 12.99 -2.72
N ASN A 261 4.48 13.55 -3.81
CA ASN A 261 5.19 14.51 -4.66
C ASN A 261 6.57 13.96 -5.10
N THR A 262 6.59 12.75 -5.65
CA THR A 262 7.80 12.05 -6.11
C THR A 262 7.64 11.56 -7.54
N THR A 263 8.73 11.13 -8.16
CA THR A 263 8.74 10.61 -9.54
C THR A 263 8.72 9.08 -9.55
N PRO A 264 8.16 8.44 -10.60
CA PRO A 264 8.25 6.99 -10.73
C PRO A 264 9.71 6.53 -10.83
N GLN A 265 10.62 7.32 -11.41
CA GLN A 265 12.05 7.02 -11.46
C GLN A 265 12.66 6.88 -10.06
N ALA A 266 12.41 7.85 -9.16
CA ALA A 266 12.94 7.84 -7.81
C ALA A 266 12.43 6.62 -7.02
N HIS A 267 11.13 6.35 -7.11
CA HIS A 267 10.48 5.20 -6.49
C HIS A 267 11.06 3.87 -6.99
N LEU A 268 11.06 3.64 -8.32
CA LEU A 268 11.53 2.38 -8.92
C LEU A 268 13.02 2.17 -8.66
N ALA A 269 13.84 3.22 -8.71
CA ALA A 269 15.27 3.13 -8.41
C ALA A 269 15.54 2.80 -6.94
N ALA A 270 14.75 3.35 -6.01
CA ALA A 270 14.87 3.02 -4.60
C ALA A 270 14.52 1.55 -4.32
N LEU A 271 13.44 1.04 -4.90
CA LEU A 271 13.05 -0.36 -4.75
C LEU A 271 14.01 -1.32 -5.45
N LEU A 272 14.53 -0.96 -6.63
CA LEU A 272 15.59 -1.74 -7.28
C LEU A 272 16.80 -1.88 -6.35
N ARG A 273 17.32 -0.77 -5.81
CA ARG A 273 18.45 -0.80 -4.88
C ARG A 273 18.15 -1.65 -3.63
N PHE A 274 16.95 -1.49 -3.05
CA PHE A 274 16.54 -2.28 -1.90
C PHE A 274 16.57 -3.79 -2.22
N HIS A 275 15.96 -4.22 -3.31
CA HIS A 275 15.95 -5.64 -3.66
C HIS A 275 17.33 -6.15 -4.08
N GLU A 276 18.17 -5.36 -4.75
CA GLU A 276 19.53 -5.78 -5.11
C GLU A 276 20.43 -5.99 -3.89
N THR A 277 20.21 -5.23 -2.82
CA THR A 277 21.10 -5.22 -1.64
C THR A 277 20.56 -5.99 -0.44
N VAL A 278 19.24 -6.06 -0.27
CA VAL A 278 18.61 -6.64 0.93
C VAL A 278 17.99 -8.00 0.63
N THR A 279 17.06 -8.06 -0.33
CA THR A 279 16.26 -9.29 -0.51
C THR A 279 16.75 -10.19 -1.62
N HIS A 280 17.52 -9.70 -2.59
CA HIS A 280 17.87 -10.41 -3.83
C HIS A 280 16.64 -11.05 -4.51
N ASN A 281 15.48 -10.35 -4.50
CA ASN A 281 14.22 -10.90 -5.03
C ASN A 281 14.32 -11.08 -6.57
N ARG A 282 14.21 -12.35 -7.01
CA ARG A 282 14.39 -12.76 -8.42
C ARG A 282 13.24 -12.32 -9.34
N LYS A 283 12.08 -11.94 -8.81
CA LYS A 283 10.94 -11.40 -9.57
C LYS A 283 10.99 -9.88 -9.63
N SER A 284 11.21 -9.24 -8.47
CA SER A 284 11.16 -7.79 -8.34
C SER A 284 12.33 -7.07 -9.03
N ILE A 285 13.56 -7.61 -8.96
CA ILE A 285 14.73 -6.99 -9.61
C ILE A 285 14.54 -6.86 -11.14
N PRO A 286 14.21 -7.93 -11.90
CA PRO A 286 13.94 -7.81 -13.33
C PRO A 286 12.81 -6.84 -13.66
N TYR A 287 11.74 -6.83 -12.87
CA TYR A 287 10.64 -5.89 -13.04
C TYR A 287 11.12 -4.43 -12.93
N TYR A 288 11.81 -4.07 -11.84
CA TYR A 288 12.22 -2.69 -11.62
C TYR A 288 13.27 -2.22 -12.64
N ARG A 289 14.19 -3.10 -13.07
CA ARG A 289 15.13 -2.79 -14.18
C ARG A 289 14.39 -2.52 -15.49
N LYS A 290 13.42 -3.37 -15.85
CA LYS A 290 12.60 -3.18 -17.05
C LYS A 290 11.79 -1.89 -16.98
N ALA A 291 11.17 -1.60 -15.83
CA ALA A 291 10.39 -0.40 -15.62
C ALA A 291 11.23 0.87 -15.77
N LEU A 292 12.42 0.92 -15.17
CA LEU A 292 13.34 2.05 -15.33
C LEU A 292 13.78 2.25 -16.79
N GLY A 293 13.98 1.16 -17.55
CA GLY A 293 14.33 1.24 -18.97
C GLY A 293 13.24 1.82 -19.88
N LEU A 294 11.98 1.89 -19.42
CA LEU A 294 10.87 2.52 -20.15
C LEU A 294 10.73 4.02 -19.85
N LEU A 295 11.43 4.53 -18.85
CA LEU A 295 11.37 5.92 -18.43
C LEU A 295 12.44 6.75 -19.14
N PRO A 296 12.17 8.05 -19.41
CA PRO A 296 13.16 8.91 -20.03
C PRO A 296 14.41 9.02 -19.13
N VAL A 297 15.59 8.96 -19.75
CA VAL A 297 16.86 9.23 -19.06
C VAL A 297 16.82 10.66 -18.55
N GLN A 298 16.98 10.86 -17.24
CA GLN A 298 17.16 12.20 -16.69
C GLN A 298 18.45 12.76 -17.26
N LYS A 299 18.35 13.80 -18.09
CA LYS A 299 19.51 14.64 -18.40
C LYS A 299 19.86 15.34 -17.10
N THR A 300 20.99 14.97 -16.49
CA THR A 300 21.62 15.78 -15.45
C THR A 300 21.85 17.17 -16.03
N GLN A 301 21.13 18.16 -15.49
CA GLN A 301 21.48 19.58 -15.65
C GLN A 301 22.67 19.89 -14.76
#